data_AF-A0A821FZC2-F1
#
_entry.id   AF-A0A821FZC2-F1
#
_cell.length_a   1.000
_cell.length_b   1.000
_cell.length_c   1.000
_cell.angle_alpha   90.00
_cell.angle_beta   90.00
_cell.angle_gamma   90.00
#
_symmetry.space_group_name_H-M   'P 1'
#
loop_
_entity.id
_entity.type
_entity.pdbx_description
1 polymer ?
#
loop_
_entity_poly.entity_id
_entity_poly.type
_entity_poly.pdbx_seq_one_letter_code
_entity_poly.pdbx_strand_id
1 'polypeptide(L)'
;MIHKKFHLLKQRKQLHDEPVTSYFDDIVNLCKEIDPTMSEQMMIKHLMSGINPEFQKELSRRESTMNTLNDFLKYAKIEQNLNDTFGKFHRLSIESTKPNFIINHQQIPSLTNAIEQPKQQY
;
A
#
# COMPACT_ATOMS: atom_id res chain seq x y z
N MET A 1 9.45 -21.67 28.30
CA MET A 1 8.56 -20.56 27.88
C MET A 1 9.18 -19.63 26.84
N ILE A 2 10.46 -19.27 26.95
CA ILE A 2 11.17 -18.38 26.00
C ILE A 2 11.10 -18.88 24.54
N HIS A 3 11.28 -20.18 24.29
CA HIS A 3 11.18 -20.74 22.93
C HIS A 3 9.83 -20.48 22.25
N LYS A 4 8.72 -20.46 23.01
CA LYS A 4 7.38 -20.14 22.48
C LYS A 4 7.29 -18.66 22.09
N LYS A 5 7.82 -17.75 22.91
CA LYS A 5 7.85 -16.31 22.62
C LYS A 5 8.72 -16.00 21.40
N PHE A 6 9.88 -16.66 21.26
CA PHE A 6 10.74 -16.49 20.10
C PHE A 6 10.08 -16.99 18.81
N HIS A 7 9.30 -18.08 18.90
CA HIS A 7 8.48 -18.55 17.77
C HIS A 7 7.39 -17.53 17.39
N LEU A 8 6.68 -16.98 18.39
CA LEU A 8 5.68 -15.93 18.19
C LEU A 8 6.30 -14.68 17.53
N LEU A 9 7.45 -14.22 18.02
CA LEU A 9 8.19 -13.09 17.45
C LEU A 9 8.52 -13.30 15.96
N LYS A 10 8.93 -14.51 15.57
CA LYS A 10 9.24 -14.84 14.16
C LYS A 10 8.01 -14.89 13.26
N GLN A 11 6.86 -15.29 13.82
CA GLN A 11 5.62 -15.45 13.07
C GLN A 11 4.78 -14.18 13.01
N ARG A 12 5.02 -13.22 13.91
CA ARG A 12 4.25 -11.98 13.98
C ARG A 12 4.46 -11.16 12.70
N LYS A 13 3.36 -10.97 11.97
CA LYS A 13 3.25 -10.10 10.79
C LYS A 13 2.23 -9.01 11.08
N GLN A 14 2.47 -7.81 10.59
CA GLN A 14 1.49 -6.74 10.58
C GLN A 14 0.28 -7.17 9.75
N LEU A 15 -0.93 -7.02 10.30
CA LEU A 15 -2.16 -7.28 9.54
C LEU A 15 -2.42 -6.12 8.54
N HIS A 16 -3.20 -6.37 7.49
CA HIS A 16 -3.47 -5.37 6.45
C HIS A 16 -4.05 -4.06 7.03
N ASP A 17 -5.07 -4.17 7.89
CA ASP A 17 -5.74 -3.02 8.52
C ASP A 17 -5.11 -2.62 9.88
N GLU A 18 -3.99 -3.23 10.26
CA GLU A 18 -3.37 -2.95 11.55
C GLU A 18 -2.53 -1.66 11.49
N PRO A 19 -2.75 -0.70 12.42
CA PRO A 19 -1.87 0.45 12.58
C PRO A 19 -0.45 0.02 12.90
N VAL A 20 0.52 0.63 12.23
CA VAL A 20 1.94 0.27 12.40
C VAL A 20 2.43 0.47 13.83
N THR A 21 1.82 1.39 14.59
CA THR A 21 2.09 1.60 16.02
C THR A 21 1.76 0.37 16.85
N SER A 22 0.62 -0.28 16.58
CA SER A 22 0.19 -1.48 17.31
C SER A 22 1.15 -2.63 17.06
N TYR A 23 1.48 -2.88 15.79
CA TYR A 23 2.46 -3.89 15.41
C TYR A 23 3.85 -3.61 16.02
N PHE A 24 4.27 -2.34 16.02
CA PHE A 24 5.54 -1.91 16.60
C PHE A 24 5.60 -2.21 18.09
N ASP A 25 4.58 -1.80 18.85
CA ASP A 25 4.54 -1.99 20.31
C ASP A 25 4.58 -3.49 20.65
N ASP A 26 3.81 -4.32 19.94
CA ASP A 26 3.80 -5.77 20.12
C ASP A 26 5.19 -6.40 19.93
N ILE A 27 5.87 -6.08 18.82
CA ILE A 27 7.20 -6.63 18.53
C ILE A 27 8.21 -6.16 19.57
N VAL A 28 8.21 -4.87 19.92
CA VAL A 28 9.14 -4.31 20.91
C VAL A 28 8.92 -4.95 22.28
N ASN A 29 7.67 -5.13 22.70
CA ASN A 29 7.33 -5.80 23.95
C ASN A 29 7.77 -7.26 23.94
N LEU A 30 7.51 -8.01 22.85
CA LEU A 30 7.97 -9.39 22.69
C LEU A 30 9.51 -9.49 22.75
N CYS A 31 10.22 -8.59 22.08
CA CYS A 31 11.68 -8.54 22.13
C CYS A 31 12.19 -8.33 23.56
N LYS A 32 11.64 -7.34 24.29
CA LYS A 32 12.02 -7.04 25.68
C LYS A 32 11.67 -8.17 26.65
N GLU A 33 10.57 -8.88 26.42
CA GLU A 33 10.18 -10.05 27.22
C GLU A 33 11.07 -11.27 26.98
N ILE A 34 11.65 -11.40 25.79
CA ILE A 34 12.59 -12.48 25.44
C ILE A 34 13.98 -12.15 25.98
N ASP A 35 14.44 -10.93 25.72
CA ASP A 35 15.74 -10.40 26.13
C ASP A 35 15.60 -8.90 26.42
N PRO A 36 15.60 -8.48 27.70
CA PRO A 36 15.53 -7.08 28.08
C PRO A 36 16.69 -6.22 27.56
N THR A 37 17.81 -6.84 27.16
CA THR A 37 19.02 -6.19 26.67
C THR A 37 19.18 -6.26 25.15
N MET A 38 18.15 -6.75 24.43
CA MET A 38 18.18 -6.86 22.98
C MET A 38 18.43 -5.48 22.34
N SER A 39 19.34 -5.42 21.37
CA SER A 39 19.69 -4.16 20.71
C SER A 39 18.55 -3.66 19.81
N GLU A 40 18.43 -2.33 19.69
CA GLU A 40 17.42 -1.72 18.79
C GLU A 40 17.58 -2.20 17.35
N GLN A 41 18.81 -2.36 16.87
CA GLN A 41 19.08 -2.91 15.53
C GLN A 41 18.49 -4.30 15.33
N MET A 42 18.55 -5.17 16.35
CA MET A 42 17.97 -6.50 16.27
C MET A 42 16.44 -6.43 16.30
N MET A 43 15.87 -5.56 17.13
CA MET A 43 14.42 -5.31 17.14
C MET A 43 13.93 -4.77 15.79
N ILE A 44 14.68 -3.85 15.16
CA ILE A 44 14.37 -3.32 13.83
C ILE A 44 14.38 -4.43 12.78
N LYS A 45 15.30 -5.38 12.83
CA LYS A 45 15.28 -6.56 11.94
C LYS A 45 14.00 -7.38 12.12
N HIS A 46 13.55 -7.59 13.35
CA HIS A 46 12.29 -8.26 13.61
C HIS A 46 11.10 -7.48 13.05
N LEU A 47 11.06 -6.17 13.30
CA LEU A 47 10.03 -5.27 12.77
C LEU A 47 9.97 -5.32 11.23
N MET A 48 11.10 -5.13 10.55
CA MET A 48 11.22 -5.19 9.09
C MET A 48 10.81 -6.54 8.51
N SER A 49 11.03 -7.65 9.23
CA SER A 49 10.69 -8.99 8.75
C SER A 49 9.18 -9.23 8.62
N GLY A 50 8.36 -8.49 9.37
CA GLY A 50 6.92 -8.70 9.45
C GLY A 50 6.06 -7.50 9.11
N ILE A 51 6.65 -6.36 8.77
CA ILE A 51 5.93 -5.17 8.31
C ILE A 51 5.08 -5.48 7.07
N ASN A 52 3.98 -4.75 6.88
CA ASN A 52 3.11 -4.92 5.73
C ASN A 52 3.91 -4.76 4.41
N PRO A 53 3.84 -5.75 3.49
CA PRO A 53 4.60 -5.76 2.25
C PRO A 53 4.27 -4.60 1.30
N GLU A 54 3.07 -3.99 1.42
CA GLU A 54 2.64 -2.89 0.54
C GLU A 54 3.56 -1.67 0.62
N PHE A 55 4.12 -1.39 1.80
CA PHE A 55 5.03 -0.28 2.00
C PHE A 55 6.41 -0.70 2.56
N GLN A 56 6.64 -2.01 2.75
CA GLN A 56 7.94 -2.56 3.17
C GLN A 56 9.08 -2.11 2.24
N LYS A 57 8.83 -2.11 0.92
CA LYS A 57 9.85 -1.78 -0.08
C LYS A 57 10.42 -0.37 0.12
N GLU A 58 9.57 0.61 0.39
CA GLU A 58 10.02 1.99 0.61
C GLU A 58 10.75 2.15 1.95
N LEU A 59 10.36 1.39 2.98
CA LEU A 59 11.13 1.32 4.22
C LEU A 59 12.51 0.69 4.01
N SER A 60 12.62 -0.41 3.26
CA SER A 60 13.91 -1.06 2.98
C SER A 60 14.90 -0.12 2.27
N ARG A 61 14.44 0.80 1.43
CA ARG A 61 15.30 1.81 0.79
C ARG A 61 15.93 2.79 1.78
N ARG A 62 15.37 2.91 2.98
CA ARG A 62 15.83 3.79 4.06
C ARG A 62 16.54 3.01 5.17
N GLU A 63 16.75 1.69 5.02
CA GLU A 63 17.24 0.83 6.11
C GLU A 63 18.57 1.32 6.71
N SER A 64 19.49 1.83 5.88
CA SER A 64 20.78 2.37 6.33
C SER A 64 20.70 3.62 7.20
N THR A 65 19.56 4.31 7.21
CA THR A 65 19.34 5.53 8.02
C THR A 65 18.48 5.28 9.26
N MET A 66 17.93 4.07 9.41
CA MET A 66 17.06 3.68 10.53
C MET A 66 17.86 2.92 11.59
N ASN A 67 18.55 3.67 12.44
CA ASN A 67 19.41 3.09 13.47
C ASN A 67 18.74 3.02 14.85
N THR A 68 17.64 3.75 15.04
CA THR A 68 16.87 3.75 16.29
C THR A 68 15.45 3.27 16.08
N LEU A 69 14.82 2.77 17.14
CA LEU A 69 13.40 2.40 17.14
C LEU A 69 12.50 3.59 16.78
N ASN A 70 12.89 4.80 17.19
CA ASN A 70 12.16 6.02 16.87
C ASN A 70 12.25 6.37 15.38
N ASP A 71 13.43 6.22 14.77
CA ASP A 71 13.60 6.42 13.32
C ASP A 71 12.71 5.45 12.55
N PHE A 72 12.75 4.16 12.91
CA PHE A 72 11.89 3.15 12.31
C PHE A 72 10.41 3.55 12.41
N LEU A 73 9.92 3.85 13.62
CA LEU A 73 8.51 4.17 13.83
C LEU A 73 8.08 5.42 13.07
N LYS A 74 8.94 6.44 13.00
CA LYS A 74 8.70 7.66 12.23
C LYS A 74 8.52 7.35 10.74
N TYR A 75 9.45 6.63 10.12
CA TYR A 75 9.34 6.32 8.70
C TYR A 75 8.19 5.37 8.41
N ALA A 76 7.96 4.36 9.26
CA ALA A 76 6.89 3.40 9.07
C ALA A 76 5.50 4.07 9.12
N LYS A 77 5.31 5.07 9.99
CA LYS A 77 4.09 5.90 10.02
C LYS A 77 3.90 6.70 8.73
N ILE A 78 4.97 7.29 8.19
CA ILE A 78 4.92 8.05 6.94
C ILE A 78 4.51 7.13 5.79
N GLU A 79 5.17 5.98 5.65
CA GLU A 79 4.92 5.07 4.54
C GLU A 79 3.52 4.40 4.64
N GLN A 80 3.04 4.05 5.83
CA GLN A 80 1.65 3.59 6.02
C GLN A 80 0.64 4.69 5.63
N ASN A 81 0.86 5.93 6.06
CA ASN A 81 -0.05 7.03 5.72
C ASN A 81 -0.10 7.32 4.22
N LEU A 82 1.05 7.25 3.54
CA LEU A 82 1.13 7.37 2.09
C LEU A 82 0.34 6.24 1.41
N ASN A 83 0.57 4.99 1.82
CA ASN A 83 -0.14 3.83 1.29
C ASN A 83 -1.66 3.96 1.44
N ASP A 84 -2.14 4.33 2.64
CA ASP A 84 -3.56 4.55 2.92
C ASP A 84 -4.15 5.67 2.04
N THR A 85 -3.38 6.73 1.81
CA THR A 85 -3.79 7.87 0.99
C THR A 85 -3.91 7.47 -0.48
N PHE A 86 -2.92 6.77 -1.04
CA PHE A 86 -2.98 6.26 -2.42
C PHE A 86 -4.09 5.23 -2.62
N GLY A 87 -4.32 4.34 -1.64
CA GLY A 87 -5.43 3.40 -1.64
C GLY A 87 -6.79 4.09 -1.70
N LYS A 88 -6.97 5.17 -0.93
CA LYS A 88 -8.19 6.01 -0.98
C LYS A 88 -8.39 6.65 -2.36
N PHE A 89 -7.34 7.21 -2.96
CA PHE A 89 -7.44 7.83 -4.29
C PHE A 89 -7.83 6.83 -5.38
N HIS A 90 -7.29 5.60 -5.33
CA HIS A 90 -7.70 4.53 -6.25
C HIS A 90 -9.16 4.13 -6.07
N ARG A 91 -9.66 4.07 -4.83
CA ARG A 91 -11.07 3.74 -4.60
C ARG A 91 -12.01 4.83 -5.14
N LEU A 92 -11.67 6.10 -4.92
CA LEU A 92 -12.47 7.23 -5.40
C LEU A 92 -12.50 7.31 -6.94
N SER A 93 -11.40 6.98 -7.63
CA SER A 93 -11.39 6.97 -9.09
C SER A 93 -12.24 5.86 -9.69
N ILE A 94 -12.36 4.71 -9.00
CA ILE A 94 -13.24 3.61 -9.42
C ILE A 94 -14.72 3.94 -9.15
N GLU A 95 -15.05 4.60 -8.04
CA GLU A 95 -16.43 5.00 -7.74
C GLU A 95 -16.94 6.13 -8.66
N SER A 96 -16.05 7.02 -9.13
CA SER A 96 -16.40 8.12 -10.05
C SER A 96 -16.65 7.66 -11.50
N THR A 97 -16.28 6.43 -11.88
CA THR A 97 -16.44 5.91 -13.24
C THR A 97 -17.74 5.15 -13.50
N LYS A 98 -18.76 5.24 -12.64
CA LYS A 98 -20.13 4.84 -13.04
C LYS A 98 -20.61 5.79 -14.13
N PRO A 99 -20.65 5.38 -15.42
CA PRO A 99 -21.15 6.26 -16.45
C PRO A 99 -22.67 6.18 -16.35
N ASN A 100 -23.32 7.26 -15.91
CA ASN A 100 -24.74 7.45 -16.19
C ASN A 100 -24.88 7.81 -17.68
N PHE A 101 -24.65 6.85 -18.58
CA PHE A 101 -25.10 6.99 -19.96
C PHE A 101 -26.61 6.76 -19.98
N ILE A 102 -27.37 7.81 -19.69
CA ILE A 102 -28.74 7.90 -20.20
C ILE A 102 -28.58 8.23 -21.68
N ILE A 103 -28.59 7.19 -22.53
CA ILE A 103 -28.74 7.37 -23.98
C ILE A 103 -30.18 7.84 -24.21
N ASN A 104 -30.38 9.16 -24.19
CA ASN A 104 -31.61 9.73 -24.73
C ASN A 104 -31.55 9.55 -26.25
N HIS A 105 -32.29 8.57 -26.75
CA HIS A 105 -32.49 8.36 -28.17
C HIS A 105 -33.41 9.46 -28.72
N GLN A 106 -32.82 10.62 -29.05
CA GLN A 106 -33.47 11.63 -29.88
C GLN A 106 -32.58 11.93 -31.09
N GLN A 107 -32.93 11.23 -32.18
CA GLN A 107 -32.81 11.59 -33.59
C GLN A 107 -31.58 12.42 -34.01
N ILE A 108 -30.54 11.72 -34.50
CA ILE A 108 -29.51 12.32 -35.36
C ILE A 108 -30.06 12.25 -36.81
N PRO A 109 -30.26 13.39 -37.52
CA PRO A 109 -30.52 13.35 -38.95
C PRO A 109 -29.26 12.88 -39.69
N SER A 110 -29.41 11.84 -40.51
CA SER A 110 -28.38 11.27 -41.34
C SER A 110 -27.90 12.29 -42.39
N LEU A 111 -26.64 12.73 -42.31
CA LEU A 111 -25.97 13.43 -43.39
C LEU A 111 -25.38 12.39 -44.35
N THR A 112 -26.19 11.94 -45.30
CA THR A 112 -25.73 11.20 -46.47
C THR A 112 -25.53 12.20 -47.60
N ASN A 113 -24.32 12.73 -47.75
CA ASN A 113 -23.97 13.49 -48.95
C ASN A 113 -23.10 12.63 -49.87
N ALA A 114 -23.72 12.33 -51.01
CA ALA A 114 -23.25 11.64 -52.19
C ALA A 114 -21.77 11.90 -52.54
N ILE A 115 -21.04 10.81 -52.75
CA ILE A 115 -19.83 10.81 -53.58
C ILE A 115 -20.32 10.71 -55.02
N GLU A 116 -20.38 11.85 -55.72
CA GLU A 116 -20.59 11.87 -57.17
C GLU A 116 -19.33 11.32 -57.87
N GLN A 117 -19.47 10.21 -58.56
CA GLN A 117 -18.53 9.79 -59.60
C GLN A 117 -18.83 10.55 -60.89
N PRO A 118 -17.80 10.99 -61.64
CA PRO A 118 -17.90 11.08 -63.08
C PRO A 118 -17.16 9.89 -63.73
N LYS A 119 -17.90 9.07 -64.47
CA LYS A 119 -17.37 8.10 -65.43
C LYS A 119 -17.27 8.76 -66.82
N GLN A 120 -16.09 8.58 -67.45
CA GLN A 120 -15.83 8.39 -68.90
C GLN A 120 -16.02 9.65 -69.79
N GLN A 121 -15.27 9.92 -70.88
CA GLN A 121 -14.71 9.16 -72.03
C GLN A 121 -13.89 10.23 -72.83
N TYR A 122 -12.80 10.02 -73.57
CA TYR A 122 -12.45 9.10 -74.66
C TYR A 122 -10.93 8.95 -74.76
#